data_AF-A0A369PV35-F1
#
_entry.id   AF-A0A369PV35-F1
#
_cell.length_a   1.000
_cell.length_b   1.000
_cell.length_c   1.000
_cell.angle_alpha   90.00
_cell.angle_beta   90.00
_cell.angle_gamma   90.00
#
_symmetry.space_group_name_H-M   'P 1'
#
loop_
_entity.id
_entity.type
_entity.pdbx_description
1 polymer ?
#
loop_
_entity_poly.entity_id
_entity_poly.type
_entity_poly.pdbx_seq_one_letter_code
_entity_poly.pdbx_strand_id
1 'polypeptide(L)'
;MINLNNKVMKPKALLAQLSMVIIIVGILLSNLSVKAQKRDHMKKKILFVVTSHNQKGNTGQETGFYLSEVAHPWDILVDAGYDIDFVSPKGGKAPIDGFDLNDPINKKFWENGSYRHKIENTLMPAEVSTGNYIAIHYAGGHGAMWDFADNSALSSIAAKIYESGGVVSAVCHGPAGLVNIKLSNGKYLVDGKKVNAFTNEEEIAVKLDQVVPFLLESKLIERGAKFEKSELWQSHVAVDQRLVTGQNPQSAKAVGEAVATQLKYQETVSVLTRYDVEKNNQQLFRNVLSNYVKYANVQKSNIMAEAYFEEENPTVLWTIERWTSKTEFDKIGKGDEFKKLTLFAKKHLKQPAKKIYVKDLEPLSKEEWHRKANTNDRPITIMLFVESKPGTENNFKEVYHAVMPQFRSEPGVINYQLSEFEDDSTKFVTYEKFRDENAFQYHLKFPPILPVLEYLNTSIKKQPFQAGLHRLVAFPSQTKK
;
A
#
# COMPACT_ATOMS: atom_id res chain seq x y z
N MET A 1 0.00 72.44 21.75
CA MET A 1 -1.30 71.87 22.15
C MET A 1 -1.63 70.70 21.22
N ILE A 2 -1.36 69.47 21.62
CA ILE A 2 -1.81 68.27 20.91
C ILE A 2 -2.59 67.46 21.94
N ASN A 3 -3.91 67.34 21.69
CA ASN A 3 -4.87 66.73 22.59
C ASN A 3 -4.99 65.24 22.27
N LEU A 4 -4.31 64.38 23.04
CA LEU A 4 -4.43 62.93 22.94
C LEU A 4 -5.63 62.45 23.76
N ASN A 5 -6.81 62.47 23.14
CA ASN A 5 -7.99 61.79 23.64
C ASN A 5 -7.83 60.26 23.49
N ASN A 6 -7.18 59.63 24.46
CA ASN A 6 -7.24 58.17 24.64
C ASN A 6 -8.64 57.79 25.13
N LYS A 7 -9.54 57.50 24.18
CA LYS A 7 -10.80 56.80 24.49
C LYS A 7 -10.45 55.37 24.90
N VAL A 8 -10.26 55.17 26.20
CA VAL A 8 -10.27 53.84 26.82
C VAL A 8 -11.60 53.18 26.50
N MET A 9 -11.55 52.12 25.70
CA MET A 9 -12.71 51.38 25.26
C MET A 9 -13.36 50.73 26.50
N LYS A 10 -14.63 51.05 26.77
CA LYS A 10 -15.32 50.59 27.99
C LYS A 10 -15.32 49.05 28.05
N PRO A 11 -15.10 48.42 29.22
CA PRO A 11 -14.93 46.96 29.34
C PRO A 11 -16.04 46.13 28.69
N LYS A 12 -17.29 46.63 28.66
CA LYS A 12 -18.41 45.98 27.99
C LYS A 12 -18.25 45.86 26.45
N ALA A 13 -17.61 46.84 25.81
CA ALA A 13 -17.36 46.81 24.36
C ALA A 13 -16.24 45.83 23.99
N LEU A 14 -15.22 45.70 24.85
CA LEU A 14 -14.13 44.72 24.68
C LEU A 14 -14.64 43.28 24.83
N LEU A 15 -15.53 43.03 25.80
CA LEU A 15 -16.19 41.74 26.01
C LEU A 15 -17.08 41.34 24.82
N ALA A 16 -17.79 42.30 24.21
CA ALA A 16 -18.61 42.07 23.02
C ALA A 16 -17.76 41.73 21.77
N GLN A 17 -16.60 42.39 21.61
CA GLN A 17 -15.67 42.08 20.51
C GLN A 17 -14.99 40.71 20.68
N LEU A 18 -14.58 40.34 21.91
CA LEU A 18 -14.00 39.02 22.16
C LEU A 18 -15.01 37.89 21.92
N SER A 19 -16.27 38.07 22.33
CA SER A 19 -17.31 37.06 22.11
C SER A 19 -17.64 36.90 20.62
N MET A 20 -17.63 37.98 19.84
CA MET A 20 -17.82 37.91 18.38
C MET A 20 -16.68 37.19 17.67
N VAL A 21 -15.42 37.40 18.08
CA VAL A 21 -14.24 36.69 17.53
C VAL A 21 -14.29 35.20 17.88
N ILE A 22 -14.67 34.84 19.11
CA ILE A 22 -14.81 33.44 19.54
C ILE A 22 -15.91 32.73 18.73
N ILE A 23 -17.03 33.40 18.46
CA ILE A 23 -18.11 32.85 17.62
C ILE A 23 -17.64 32.66 16.17
N ILE A 24 -16.94 33.63 15.59
CA ILE A 24 -16.41 33.53 14.22
C ILE A 24 -15.38 32.40 14.11
N VAL A 25 -14.45 32.30 15.07
CA VAL A 25 -13.46 31.20 15.13
C VAL A 25 -14.15 29.85 15.34
N GLY A 26 -15.19 29.79 16.17
CA GLY A 26 -16.01 28.59 16.36
C GLY A 26 -16.72 28.13 15.08
N ILE A 27 -17.29 29.06 14.30
CA ILE A 27 -17.95 28.78 13.02
C ILE A 27 -16.93 28.36 11.94
N LEU A 28 -15.74 28.97 11.91
CA LEU A 28 -14.65 28.57 11.02
C LEU A 28 -14.14 27.16 11.36
N LEU A 29 -13.96 26.86 12.64
CA LEU A 29 -13.55 25.53 13.12
C LEU A 29 -14.62 24.47 12.87
N SER A 30 -15.91 24.79 13.06
CA SER A 30 -17.00 23.85 12.76
C SER A 30 -17.10 23.57 11.26
N ASN A 31 -16.93 24.57 10.40
CA ASN A 31 -16.94 24.37 8.94
C ASN A 31 -15.73 23.60 8.44
N LEU A 32 -14.55 23.78 9.04
CA LEU A 32 -13.36 22.96 8.77
C LEU A 32 -13.58 21.51 9.22
N SER A 33 -14.18 21.31 10.40
CA SER A 33 -14.49 19.97 10.92
C SER A 33 -15.55 19.26 10.07
N VAL A 34 -16.56 19.96 9.56
CA VAL A 34 -17.58 19.41 8.65
C VAL A 34 -17.00 19.10 7.26
N LYS A 35 -16.06 19.91 6.74
CA LYS A 35 -15.32 19.59 5.49
C LYS A 35 -14.39 18.40 5.66
N ALA A 36 -13.72 18.27 6.80
CA ALA A 36 -12.89 17.11 7.14
C ALA A 36 -13.74 15.84 7.31
N GLN A 37 -14.90 15.95 7.96
CA GLN A 37 -15.84 14.85 8.16
C GLN A 37 -16.55 14.42 6.87
N LYS A 38 -16.79 15.35 5.92
CA LYS A 38 -17.27 15.02 4.56
C LYS A 38 -16.23 14.32 3.69
N ARG A 39 -14.94 14.59 3.88
CA ARG A 39 -13.87 13.84 3.17
C ARG A 39 -13.81 12.38 3.61
N ASP A 40 -14.22 12.09 4.84
CA ASP A 40 -14.21 10.73 5.43
C ASP A 40 -15.33 9.81 4.88
N HIS A 41 -16.24 10.34 4.04
CA HIS A 41 -17.38 9.60 3.48
C HIS A 41 -17.45 9.55 1.95
N MET A 42 -16.46 10.07 1.23
CA MET A 42 -16.36 9.86 -0.22
C MET A 42 -15.75 8.48 -0.48
N LYS A 43 -16.46 7.61 -1.22
CA LYS A 43 -15.89 6.34 -1.68
C LYS A 43 -14.56 6.62 -2.40
N LYS A 44 -13.50 5.92 -2.02
CA LYS A 44 -12.21 6.00 -2.72
C LYS A 44 -12.39 5.52 -4.16
N LYS A 45 -11.74 6.19 -5.11
CA LYS A 45 -11.95 5.95 -6.54
C LYS A 45 -10.77 5.29 -7.23
N ILE A 46 -11.07 4.51 -8.27
CA ILE A 46 -10.12 3.88 -9.16
C ILE A 46 -10.39 4.38 -10.58
N LEU A 47 -9.33 4.75 -11.31
CA LEU A 47 -9.42 5.23 -12.67
C LEU A 47 -9.22 4.07 -13.65
N PHE A 48 -10.25 3.69 -14.40
CA PHE A 48 -10.13 2.67 -15.44
C PHE A 48 -9.80 3.35 -16.77
N VAL A 49 -8.72 2.91 -17.41
CA VAL A 49 -8.29 3.36 -18.73
C VAL A 49 -8.78 2.37 -19.77
N VAL A 50 -9.48 2.87 -20.78
CA VAL A 50 -9.95 2.11 -21.94
C VAL A 50 -9.49 2.80 -23.23
N THR A 51 -9.26 2.02 -24.28
CA THR A 51 -8.82 2.56 -25.59
C THR A 51 -9.93 3.40 -26.24
N SER A 52 -9.52 4.35 -27.08
CA SER A 52 -10.39 5.06 -28.04
C SER A 52 -10.19 4.54 -29.48
N HIS A 53 -9.35 3.53 -29.68
CA HIS A 53 -9.00 2.96 -30.98
C HIS A 53 -9.91 1.78 -31.33
N ASN A 54 -10.44 1.75 -32.55
CA ASN A 54 -11.50 0.82 -32.95
C ASN A 54 -11.17 -0.09 -34.13
N GLN A 55 -9.93 -0.11 -34.62
CA GLN A 55 -9.54 -0.91 -35.78
C GLN A 55 -8.18 -1.60 -35.57
N LYS A 56 -8.00 -2.82 -36.07
CA LYS A 56 -6.70 -3.51 -35.99
C LYS A 56 -5.79 -3.05 -37.12
N GLY A 57 -5.10 -1.93 -36.91
CA GLY A 57 -4.24 -1.32 -37.93
C GLY A 57 -4.99 -1.07 -39.24
N ASN A 58 -4.41 -1.51 -40.36
CA ASN A 58 -5.01 -1.33 -41.69
C ASN A 58 -5.83 -2.56 -42.17
N THR A 59 -6.18 -3.49 -41.28
CA THR A 59 -6.81 -4.77 -41.66
C THR A 59 -8.29 -4.67 -42.01
N GLY A 60 -8.97 -3.57 -41.67
CA GLY A 60 -10.43 -3.50 -41.77
C GLY A 60 -11.17 -4.08 -40.55
N GLN A 61 -10.51 -4.87 -39.70
CA GLN A 61 -11.16 -5.55 -38.58
C GLN A 61 -11.36 -4.59 -37.40
N GLU A 62 -12.53 -4.63 -36.78
CA GLU A 62 -12.84 -3.83 -35.59
C GLU A 62 -12.09 -4.33 -34.34
N THR A 63 -11.91 -3.43 -33.38
CA THR A 63 -11.45 -3.74 -32.02
C THR A 63 -11.91 -2.65 -31.04
N GLY A 64 -11.41 -2.69 -29.81
CA GLY A 64 -11.76 -1.81 -28.72
C GLY A 64 -11.18 -2.31 -27.41
N PHE A 65 -11.75 -1.88 -26.29
CA PHE A 65 -11.44 -2.49 -25.00
C PHE A 65 -12.13 -3.85 -24.88
N TYR A 66 -11.49 -4.84 -24.29
CA TYR A 66 -12.10 -6.16 -24.09
C TYR A 66 -13.08 -6.13 -22.90
N LEU A 67 -14.36 -6.47 -23.10
CA LEU A 67 -15.40 -6.25 -22.08
C LEU A 67 -15.11 -6.90 -20.73
N SER A 68 -14.67 -8.16 -20.71
CA SER A 68 -14.42 -8.88 -19.45
C SER A 68 -13.23 -8.31 -18.67
N GLU A 69 -12.29 -7.66 -19.36
CA GLU A 69 -11.15 -6.98 -18.75
C GLU A 69 -11.54 -5.67 -18.06
N VAL A 70 -12.75 -5.15 -18.31
CA VAL A 70 -13.37 -4.09 -17.53
C VAL A 70 -14.32 -4.67 -16.49
N ALA A 71 -15.25 -5.53 -16.91
CA ALA A 71 -16.36 -5.99 -16.09
C ALA A 71 -15.90 -6.85 -14.90
N HIS A 72 -14.92 -7.74 -15.09
CA HIS A 72 -14.47 -8.63 -14.02
C HIS A 72 -13.69 -7.89 -12.92
N PRO A 73 -12.70 -7.01 -13.23
CA PRO A 73 -12.09 -6.16 -12.20
C PRO A 73 -13.09 -5.21 -11.54
N TRP A 74 -14.03 -4.65 -12.33
CA TRP A 74 -15.08 -3.78 -11.80
C TRP A 74 -15.92 -4.47 -10.73
N ASP A 75 -16.35 -5.71 -10.97
CA ASP A 75 -17.19 -6.48 -10.04
C ASP A 75 -16.50 -6.64 -8.68
N ILE A 76 -15.24 -7.08 -8.69
CA ILE A 76 -14.43 -7.26 -7.48
C ILE A 76 -14.23 -5.95 -6.72
N LEU A 77 -13.91 -4.87 -7.43
CA LEU A 77 -13.53 -3.60 -6.80
C LEU A 77 -14.74 -2.82 -6.28
N VAL A 78 -15.88 -2.87 -6.98
CA VAL A 78 -17.13 -2.28 -6.50
C VAL A 78 -17.66 -3.04 -5.28
N ASP A 79 -17.61 -4.38 -5.29
CA ASP A 79 -17.98 -5.20 -4.14
C ASP A 79 -17.05 -4.94 -2.93
N ALA A 80 -15.77 -4.59 -3.19
CA ALA A 80 -14.83 -4.14 -2.16
C ALA A 80 -15.08 -2.69 -1.66
N GLY A 81 -16.07 -1.98 -2.20
CA GLY A 81 -16.51 -0.66 -1.74
C GLY A 81 -15.92 0.53 -2.47
N TYR A 82 -15.12 0.31 -3.52
CA TYR A 82 -14.54 1.38 -4.35
C TYR A 82 -15.54 1.87 -5.41
N ASP A 83 -15.36 3.12 -5.88
CA ASP A 83 -16.04 3.61 -7.08
C ASP A 83 -15.06 3.68 -8.26
N ILE A 84 -15.58 3.60 -9.49
CA ILE A 84 -14.79 3.56 -10.71
C ILE A 84 -15.22 4.68 -11.64
N ASP A 85 -14.27 5.46 -12.14
CA ASP A 85 -14.45 6.37 -13.27
C ASP A 85 -13.64 5.86 -14.46
N PHE A 86 -14.06 6.20 -15.69
CA PHE A 86 -13.40 5.80 -16.91
C PHE A 86 -12.72 6.98 -17.60
N VAL A 87 -11.52 6.76 -18.13
CA VAL A 87 -10.79 7.68 -18.99
C VAL A 87 -10.40 6.96 -20.28
N SER A 88 -10.40 7.67 -21.39
CA SER A 88 -9.82 7.18 -22.64
C SER A 88 -8.99 8.27 -23.32
N PRO A 89 -8.05 7.94 -24.22
CA PRO A 89 -7.22 8.93 -24.92
C PRO A 89 -7.99 10.10 -25.53
N LYS A 90 -9.18 9.85 -26.09
CA LYS A 90 -10.03 10.88 -26.74
C LYS A 90 -11.23 11.32 -25.91
N GLY A 91 -11.49 10.69 -24.76
CA GLY A 91 -12.75 10.83 -24.02
C GLY A 91 -13.96 10.32 -24.81
N GLY A 92 -15.15 10.48 -24.23
CA GLY A 92 -16.41 10.08 -24.88
C GLY A 92 -16.62 8.57 -24.96
N LYS A 93 -17.30 8.10 -26.02
CA LYS A 93 -17.70 6.70 -26.17
C LYS A 93 -16.53 5.83 -26.59
N ALA A 94 -16.07 4.96 -25.68
CA ALA A 94 -15.03 3.99 -25.97
C ALA A 94 -15.55 2.82 -26.85
N PRO A 95 -14.82 2.41 -27.90
CA PRO A 95 -15.16 1.23 -28.70
C PRO A 95 -14.93 -0.05 -27.91
N ILE A 96 -15.77 -1.06 -28.18
CA ILE A 96 -15.78 -2.32 -27.44
C ILE A 96 -15.37 -3.50 -28.32
N ASP A 97 -14.63 -4.44 -27.73
CA ASP A 97 -14.30 -5.75 -28.27
C ASP A 97 -14.74 -6.85 -27.28
N GLY A 98 -14.81 -8.10 -27.72
CA GLY A 98 -15.15 -9.24 -26.87
C GLY A 98 -16.54 -9.15 -26.23
N PHE A 99 -17.52 -8.61 -26.96
CA PHE A 99 -18.88 -8.38 -26.46
C PHE A 99 -19.66 -9.70 -26.28
N ASP A 100 -19.57 -10.28 -25.09
CA ASP A 100 -20.30 -11.50 -24.71
C ASP A 100 -21.14 -11.27 -23.44
N LEU A 101 -22.47 -11.27 -23.59
CA LEU A 101 -23.43 -11.14 -22.48
C LEU A 101 -23.93 -12.49 -21.95
N ASN A 102 -23.42 -13.62 -22.45
CA ASN A 102 -23.65 -14.92 -21.81
C ASN A 102 -22.83 -15.05 -20.53
N ASP A 103 -21.71 -14.33 -20.43
CA ASP A 103 -21.00 -14.11 -19.17
C ASP A 103 -21.88 -13.23 -18.24
N PRO A 104 -22.26 -13.73 -17.05
CA PRO A 104 -23.14 -13.02 -16.14
C PRO A 104 -22.53 -11.74 -15.56
N ILE A 105 -21.21 -11.65 -15.45
CA ILE A 105 -20.51 -10.46 -14.94
C ILE A 105 -20.47 -9.37 -16.02
N ASN A 106 -20.20 -9.75 -17.27
CA ASN A 106 -20.31 -8.83 -18.41
C ASN A 106 -21.72 -8.26 -18.51
N LYS A 107 -22.73 -9.11 -18.40
CA LYS A 107 -24.14 -8.70 -18.38
C LYS A 107 -24.46 -7.76 -17.22
N LYS A 108 -24.05 -8.11 -15.99
CA LYS A 108 -24.22 -7.27 -14.79
C LYS A 108 -23.61 -5.88 -14.97
N PHE A 109 -22.40 -5.79 -15.53
CA PHE A 109 -21.75 -4.51 -15.83
C PHE A 109 -22.51 -3.73 -16.91
N TRP A 110 -22.83 -4.38 -18.02
CA TRP A 110 -23.44 -3.72 -19.17
C TRP A 110 -24.84 -3.17 -18.90
N GLU A 111 -25.64 -3.91 -18.12
CA GLU A 111 -26.99 -3.52 -17.73
C GLU A 111 -27.00 -2.53 -16.55
N ASN A 112 -25.85 -2.26 -15.93
CA ASN A 112 -25.74 -1.23 -14.90
C ASN A 112 -25.76 0.17 -15.54
N GLY A 113 -26.91 0.84 -15.54
CA GLY A 113 -27.10 2.14 -16.19
C GLY A 113 -26.10 3.23 -15.77
N SER A 114 -25.64 3.23 -14.52
CA SER A 114 -24.65 4.20 -14.04
C SER A 114 -23.27 3.97 -14.66
N TYR A 115 -22.74 2.75 -14.57
CA TYR A 115 -21.43 2.44 -15.15
C TYR A 115 -21.46 2.37 -16.68
N ARG A 116 -22.59 1.96 -17.26
CA ARG A 116 -22.84 2.06 -18.70
C ARG A 116 -22.71 3.49 -19.19
N HIS A 117 -23.35 4.43 -18.49
CA HIS A 117 -23.22 5.85 -18.80
C HIS A 117 -21.77 6.33 -18.67
N LYS A 118 -21.06 5.95 -17.60
CA LYS A 118 -19.65 6.36 -17.40
C LYS A 118 -18.72 5.84 -18.50
N ILE A 119 -18.86 4.59 -18.96
CA ILE A 119 -17.99 4.03 -20.00
C ILE A 119 -18.36 4.51 -21.42
N GLU A 120 -19.61 4.90 -21.65
CA GLU A 120 -20.02 5.58 -22.89
C GLU A 120 -19.66 7.08 -22.91
N ASN A 121 -19.27 7.65 -21.76
CA ASN A 121 -18.90 9.06 -21.60
C ASN A 121 -17.61 9.18 -20.79
N THR A 122 -16.55 8.51 -21.27
CA THR A 122 -15.25 8.52 -20.59
C THR A 122 -14.68 9.94 -20.49
N LEU A 123 -13.98 10.19 -19.40
CA LEU A 123 -13.17 11.40 -19.22
C LEU A 123 -12.07 11.45 -20.28
N MET A 124 -11.68 12.66 -20.66
CA MET A 124 -10.39 12.93 -21.30
C MET A 124 -9.28 13.00 -20.24
N PRO A 125 -8.01 12.71 -20.58
CA PRO A 125 -6.91 12.80 -19.63
C PRO A 125 -6.80 14.18 -18.96
N ALA A 126 -7.16 15.26 -19.67
CA ALA A 126 -7.13 16.63 -19.15
C ALA A 126 -8.17 16.90 -18.04
N GLU A 127 -9.21 16.08 -17.93
CA GLU A 127 -10.28 16.21 -16.92
C GLU A 127 -9.93 15.45 -15.62
N VAL A 128 -8.89 14.61 -15.66
CA VAL A 128 -8.51 13.75 -14.55
C VAL A 128 -7.76 14.54 -13.48
N SER A 129 -8.34 14.61 -12.29
CA SER A 129 -7.66 15.09 -11.08
C SER A 129 -7.05 13.92 -10.31
N THR A 130 -5.74 13.70 -10.45
CA THR A 130 -5.04 12.49 -9.92
C THR A 130 -5.24 12.26 -8.42
N GLY A 131 -5.34 13.32 -7.62
CA GLY A 131 -5.56 13.22 -6.16
C GLY A 131 -6.90 12.60 -5.75
N ASN A 132 -7.84 12.39 -6.69
CA ASN A 132 -9.10 11.70 -6.44
C ASN A 132 -8.96 10.17 -6.52
N TYR A 133 -7.85 9.65 -7.05
CA TYR A 133 -7.70 8.24 -7.39
C TYR A 133 -6.61 7.58 -6.54
N ILE A 134 -6.96 6.42 -5.97
CA ILE A 134 -6.03 5.57 -5.21
C ILE A 134 -5.43 4.46 -6.07
N ALA A 135 -5.97 4.24 -7.28
CA ALA A 135 -5.43 3.31 -8.24
C ALA A 135 -5.81 3.71 -9.67
N ILE A 136 -5.06 3.19 -10.63
CA ILE A 136 -5.35 3.24 -12.06
C ILE A 136 -5.25 1.83 -12.64
N HIS A 137 -6.21 1.44 -13.46
CA HIS A 137 -6.29 0.14 -14.10
C HIS A 137 -6.40 0.30 -15.62
N TYR A 138 -5.48 -0.28 -16.38
CA TYR A 138 -5.53 -0.31 -17.84
C TYR A 138 -6.17 -1.62 -18.31
N ALA A 139 -7.41 -1.53 -18.81
CA ALA A 139 -8.01 -2.64 -19.52
C ALA A 139 -7.34 -2.81 -20.89
N GLY A 140 -7.20 -4.05 -21.35
CA GLY A 140 -6.66 -4.37 -22.65
C GLY A 140 -7.73 -4.46 -23.72
N GLY A 141 -7.61 -5.46 -24.59
CA GLY A 141 -8.13 -5.44 -25.95
C GLY A 141 -7.14 -4.82 -26.92
N HIS A 142 -7.07 -5.35 -28.14
CA HIS A 142 -6.03 -5.00 -29.12
C HIS A 142 -5.94 -3.49 -29.39
N GLY A 143 -7.05 -2.75 -29.33
CA GLY A 143 -7.06 -1.30 -29.55
C GLY A 143 -6.04 -0.53 -28.68
N ALA A 144 -5.75 -1.00 -27.47
CA ALA A 144 -4.77 -0.42 -26.56
C ALA A 144 -3.37 -0.26 -27.20
N MET A 145 -3.00 -1.15 -28.12
CA MET A 145 -1.69 -1.13 -28.77
C MET A 145 -1.43 0.12 -29.61
N TRP A 146 -2.48 0.83 -30.06
CA TRP A 146 -2.35 1.99 -30.94
C TRP A 146 -2.44 3.33 -30.22
N ASP A 147 -3.01 3.41 -29.02
CA ASP A 147 -3.29 4.71 -28.40
C ASP A 147 -2.93 4.82 -26.90
N PHE A 148 -2.35 3.78 -26.29
CA PHE A 148 -1.87 3.85 -24.92
C PHE A 148 -0.41 4.25 -24.81
N ALA A 149 0.50 3.56 -25.52
CA ALA A 149 1.95 3.67 -25.29
C ALA A 149 2.51 5.10 -25.46
N ASP A 150 2.01 5.83 -26.46
CA ASP A 150 2.49 7.19 -26.77
C ASP A 150 1.60 8.29 -26.15
N ASN A 151 0.62 7.92 -25.32
CA ASN A 151 -0.21 8.89 -24.60
C ASN A 151 0.52 9.39 -23.35
N SER A 152 1.24 10.50 -23.51
CA SER A 152 2.02 11.14 -22.43
C SER A 152 1.15 11.65 -21.28
N ALA A 153 -0.10 12.05 -21.54
CA ALA A 153 -1.02 12.51 -20.50
C ALA A 153 -1.46 11.36 -19.59
N LEU A 154 -1.85 10.21 -20.15
CA LEU A 154 -2.14 8.99 -19.38
C LEU A 154 -0.91 8.50 -18.62
N SER A 155 0.26 8.49 -19.28
CA SER A 155 1.53 8.14 -18.63
C SER A 155 1.81 9.02 -17.41
N SER A 156 1.57 10.34 -17.51
CA SER A 156 1.77 11.28 -16.39
C SER A 156 0.77 11.06 -15.25
N ILE A 157 -0.49 10.77 -15.57
CA ILE A 157 -1.52 10.44 -14.58
C ILE A 157 -1.11 9.20 -13.79
N ALA A 158 -0.72 8.13 -14.48
CA ALA A 158 -0.32 6.88 -13.85
C ALA A 158 0.93 7.03 -12.97
N ALA A 159 1.96 7.74 -13.45
CA ALA A 159 3.15 8.05 -12.67
C ALA A 159 2.79 8.79 -11.37
N LYS A 160 1.96 9.84 -11.45
CA LYS A 160 1.53 10.60 -10.27
C LYS A 160 0.74 9.77 -9.26
N ILE A 161 -0.18 8.91 -9.73
CA ILE A 161 -0.93 8.01 -8.85
C ILE A 161 0.03 7.03 -8.17
N TYR A 162 0.97 6.43 -8.91
CA TYR A 162 1.97 5.53 -8.36
C TYR A 162 2.90 6.23 -7.35
N GLU A 163 3.39 7.43 -7.64
CA GLU A 163 4.28 8.15 -6.73
C GLU A 163 3.56 8.66 -5.48
N SER A 164 2.26 8.90 -5.58
CA SER A 164 1.40 9.26 -4.44
C SER A 164 1.00 8.05 -3.57
N GLY A 165 1.55 6.87 -3.83
CA GLY A 165 1.28 5.67 -3.05
C GLY A 165 0.17 4.77 -3.61
N GLY A 166 -0.47 5.11 -4.73
CA GLY A 166 -1.54 4.33 -5.34
C GLY A 166 -1.11 3.08 -6.11
N VAL A 167 -2.06 2.26 -6.54
CA VAL A 167 -1.80 1.03 -7.32
C VAL A 167 -1.88 1.32 -8.81
N VAL A 168 -0.95 0.78 -9.59
CA VAL A 168 -1.07 0.74 -11.06
C VAL A 168 -1.33 -0.70 -11.45
N SER A 169 -2.35 -0.94 -12.27
CA SER A 169 -2.62 -2.26 -12.80
C SER A 169 -2.96 -2.28 -14.27
N ALA A 170 -2.76 -3.41 -14.91
CA ALA A 170 -3.06 -3.61 -16.32
C ALA A 170 -3.30 -5.09 -16.65
N VAL A 171 -4.02 -5.41 -17.71
CA VAL A 171 -4.23 -6.80 -18.14
C VAL A 171 -4.19 -6.93 -19.66
N CYS A 172 -3.74 -8.06 -20.19
CA CYS A 172 -3.73 -8.37 -21.62
C CYS A 172 -2.86 -7.37 -22.42
N HIS A 173 -3.45 -6.59 -23.32
CA HIS A 173 -2.77 -5.48 -24.01
C HIS A 173 -2.76 -4.16 -23.25
N GLY A 174 -3.50 -4.06 -22.13
CA GLY A 174 -3.50 -2.89 -21.25
C GLY A 174 -2.10 -2.44 -20.81
N PRO A 175 -1.12 -3.35 -20.55
CA PRO A 175 0.27 -3.01 -20.28
C PRO A 175 0.97 -2.19 -21.38
N ALA A 176 0.39 -2.04 -22.58
CA ALA A 176 0.84 -1.05 -23.57
C ALA A 176 0.89 0.37 -22.96
N GLY A 177 -0.02 0.69 -22.04
CA GLY A 177 -0.02 1.96 -21.30
C GLY A 177 1.12 2.12 -20.30
N LEU A 178 1.84 1.05 -19.98
CA LEU A 178 2.97 1.06 -19.04
C LEU A 178 4.32 1.28 -19.73
N VAL A 179 4.40 1.06 -21.05
CA VAL A 179 5.64 1.01 -21.84
C VAL A 179 6.51 2.26 -21.68
N ASN A 180 5.89 3.44 -21.58
CA ASN A 180 6.60 4.72 -21.53
C ASN A 180 6.35 5.50 -20.22
N ILE A 181 5.78 4.87 -19.19
CA ILE A 181 5.65 5.50 -17.87
C ILE A 181 7.05 5.63 -17.25
N LYS A 182 7.50 6.86 -17.05
CA LYS A 182 8.72 7.17 -16.29
C LYS A 182 8.37 7.78 -14.94
N LEU A 183 9.12 7.37 -13.92
CA LEU A 183 9.05 7.92 -12.58
C LEU A 183 10.01 9.10 -12.43
N SER A 184 9.89 9.83 -11.32
CA SER A 184 10.68 11.02 -10.98
C SER A 184 12.18 10.73 -10.86
N ASN A 185 12.55 9.45 -10.61
CA ASN A 185 13.93 8.97 -10.60
C ASN A 185 14.50 8.75 -12.02
N GLY A 186 13.72 8.98 -13.08
CA GLY A 186 14.12 8.83 -14.48
C GLY A 186 14.01 7.42 -15.04
N LYS A 187 13.76 6.40 -14.19
CA LYS A 187 13.57 5.01 -14.61
C LYS A 187 12.15 4.78 -15.12
N TYR A 188 11.98 3.76 -15.95
CA TYR A 188 10.64 3.27 -16.31
C TYR A 188 9.97 2.64 -15.09
N LEU A 189 8.65 2.76 -14.97
CA LEU A 189 7.88 2.12 -13.89
C LEU A 189 8.14 0.60 -13.83
N VAL A 190 8.29 -0.04 -15.00
CA VAL A 190 8.48 -1.48 -15.14
C VAL A 190 9.93 -1.94 -14.93
N ASP A 191 10.90 -1.01 -14.85
CA ASP A 191 12.33 -1.34 -14.76
C ASP A 191 12.62 -2.16 -13.50
N GLY A 192 13.20 -3.35 -13.68
CA GLY A 192 13.55 -4.30 -12.61
C GLY A 192 12.37 -4.99 -11.93
N LYS A 193 11.12 -4.68 -12.31
CA LYS A 193 9.89 -5.24 -11.72
C LYS A 193 9.40 -6.46 -12.46
N LYS A 194 8.78 -7.39 -11.74
CA LYS A 194 8.01 -8.48 -12.35
C LYS A 194 6.78 -7.92 -13.06
N VAL A 195 6.58 -8.32 -14.31
CA VAL A 195 5.41 -7.94 -15.10
C VAL A 195 4.92 -9.12 -15.94
N ASN A 196 3.67 -9.06 -16.36
CA ASN A 196 3.06 -9.94 -17.34
C ASN A 196 2.21 -9.08 -18.30
N ALA A 197 1.93 -9.58 -19.49
CA ALA A 197 1.08 -8.98 -20.51
C ALA A 197 0.69 -10.07 -21.52
N PHE A 198 -0.13 -9.73 -22.51
CA PHE A 198 -0.40 -10.65 -23.63
C PHE A 198 0.92 -11.07 -24.26
N THR A 199 1.14 -12.38 -24.31
CA THR A 199 2.46 -12.90 -24.66
C THR A 199 2.71 -12.81 -26.16
N ASN A 200 3.97 -12.83 -26.55
CA ASN A 200 4.33 -12.93 -27.97
C ASN A 200 3.75 -14.21 -28.60
N GLU A 201 3.73 -15.32 -27.85
CA GLU A 201 3.18 -16.58 -28.32
C GLU A 201 1.66 -16.52 -28.50
N GLU A 202 0.94 -15.84 -27.60
CA GLU A 202 -0.49 -15.60 -27.75
C GLU A 202 -0.78 -14.69 -28.96
N GLU A 203 0.05 -13.66 -29.21
CA GLU A 203 -0.07 -12.76 -30.36
C GLU A 203 0.12 -13.49 -31.71
N ILE A 204 1.12 -14.38 -31.78
CA ILE A 204 1.36 -15.25 -32.94
C ILE A 204 0.18 -16.23 -33.12
N ALA A 205 -0.33 -16.80 -32.03
CA ALA A 205 -1.45 -17.75 -32.10
C ALA A 205 -2.73 -17.11 -32.67
N VAL A 206 -2.97 -15.83 -32.40
CA VAL A 206 -4.08 -15.06 -33.00
C VAL A 206 -3.74 -14.41 -34.33
N LYS A 207 -2.50 -14.60 -34.84
CA LYS A 207 -2.01 -14.12 -36.14
C LYS A 207 -2.02 -12.59 -36.29
N LEU A 208 -1.77 -11.88 -35.20
CA LEU A 208 -1.73 -10.42 -35.18
C LEU A 208 -0.33 -9.86 -34.87
N ASP A 209 0.68 -10.72 -34.76
CA ASP A 209 2.08 -10.38 -34.49
C ASP A 209 2.71 -9.48 -35.57
N GLN A 210 2.20 -9.54 -36.81
CA GLN A 210 2.59 -8.66 -37.92
C GLN A 210 1.63 -7.46 -38.11
N VAL A 211 0.59 -7.33 -37.28
CA VAL A 211 -0.42 -6.28 -37.37
C VAL A 211 -0.23 -5.24 -36.26
N VAL A 212 0.08 -5.68 -35.05
CA VAL A 212 0.36 -4.80 -33.92
C VAL A 212 1.59 -3.92 -34.20
N PRO A 213 1.62 -2.66 -33.71
CA PRO A 213 2.73 -1.74 -33.96
C PRO A 213 4.06 -2.17 -33.32
N PHE A 214 3.98 -3.02 -32.29
CA PHE A 214 5.12 -3.66 -31.63
C PHE A 214 4.62 -4.88 -30.84
N LEU A 215 5.53 -5.82 -30.55
CA LEU A 215 5.27 -6.94 -29.67
C LEU A 215 5.37 -6.50 -28.20
N LEU A 216 4.28 -6.62 -27.44
CA LEU A 216 4.14 -6.02 -26.11
C LEU A 216 5.12 -6.61 -25.08
N GLU A 217 5.21 -7.93 -24.99
CA GLU A 217 6.17 -8.63 -24.11
C GLU A 217 7.60 -8.16 -24.40
N SER A 218 8.03 -8.22 -25.66
CA SER A 218 9.37 -7.78 -26.08
C SER A 218 9.63 -6.32 -25.70
N LYS A 219 8.64 -5.45 -25.87
CA LYS A 219 8.80 -4.03 -25.57
C LYS A 219 8.92 -3.74 -24.07
N LEU A 220 8.19 -4.48 -23.22
CA LEU A 220 8.31 -4.37 -21.77
C LEU A 220 9.68 -4.87 -21.28
N ILE A 221 10.21 -5.95 -21.87
CA ILE A 221 11.57 -6.44 -21.59
C ILE A 221 12.62 -5.38 -21.97
N GLU A 222 12.48 -4.73 -23.12
CA GLU A 222 13.36 -3.61 -23.53
C GLU A 222 13.36 -2.44 -22.51
N ARG A 223 12.28 -2.30 -21.73
CA ARG A 223 12.13 -1.30 -20.67
C ARG A 223 12.66 -1.75 -19.31
N GLY A 224 13.32 -2.91 -19.25
CA GLY A 224 13.94 -3.46 -18.04
C GLY A 224 13.03 -4.38 -17.22
N ALA A 225 11.84 -4.71 -17.72
CA ALA A 225 10.90 -5.53 -16.98
C ALA A 225 11.35 -7.00 -16.90
N LYS A 226 11.10 -7.64 -15.74
CA LYS A 226 11.30 -9.07 -15.52
C LYS A 226 10.00 -9.78 -15.92
N PHE A 227 9.89 -10.15 -17.19
CA PHE A 227 8.67 -10.75 -17.70
C PHE A 227 8.45 -12.17 -17.14
N GLU A 228 7.29 -12.41 -16.55
CA GLU A 228 6.81 -13.72 -16.12
C GLU A 228 5.64 -14.13 -17.02
N LYS A 229 5.56 -15.39 -17.42
CA LYS A 229 4.46 -15.90 -18.25
C LYS A 229 4.10 -17.34 -17.93
N SER A 230 2.86 -17.69 -18.25
CA SER A 230 2.34 -19.05 -18.26
C SER A 230 1.99 -19.48 -19.69
N GLU A 231 1.61 -20.75 -19.83
CA GLU A 231 1.06 -21.28 -21.08
C GLU A 231 -0.10 -20.41 -21.60
N LEU A 232 -0.32 -20.48 -22.91
CA LEU A 232 -1.33 -19.67 -23.60
C LEU A 232 -2.70 -19.83 -22.95
N TRP A 233 -3.42 -18.71 -22.79
CA TRP A 233 -4.78 -18.65 -22.25
C TRP A 233 -4.92 -19.04 -20.77
N GLN A 234 -3.82 -19.32 -20.07
CA GLN A 234 -3.85 -19.54 -18.63
C GLN A 234 -3.90 -18.21 -17.89
N SER A 235 -4.66 -18.20 -16.79
CA SER A 235 -4.67 -17.06 -15.87
C SER A 235 -3.30 -16.94 -15.19
N HIS A 236 -2.68 -15.76 -15.31
CA HIS A 236 -1.43 -15.43 -14.64
C HIS A 236 -1.43 -13.96 -14.24
N VAL A 237 -1.15 -13.68 -12.96
CA VAL A 237 -1.00 -12.33 -12.42
C VAL A 237 0.39 -12.18 -11.80
N ALA A 238 1.15 -11.20 -12.27
CA ALA A 238 2.38 -10.75 -11.64
C ALA A 238 2.08 -9.55 -10.73
N VAL A 239 2.55 -9.61 -9.49
CA VAL A 239 2.45 -8.51 -8.51
C VAL A 239 3.86 -8.17 -8.04
N ASP A 240 4.28 -6.93 -8.28
CA ASP A 240 5.55 -6.41 -7.82
C ASP A 240 5.34 -5.04 -7.18
N GLN A 241 5.48 -5.00 -5.85
CA GLN A 241 5.15 -3.84 -5.03
C GLN A 241 3.70 -3.42 -5.26
N ARG A 242 3.48 -2.27 -5.92
CA ARG A 242 2.16 -1.68 -6.23
C ARG A 242 1.83 -1.72 -7.72
N LEU A 243 2.57 -2.52 -8.49
CA LEU A 243 2.30 -2.81 -9.89
C LEU A 243 1.67 -4.20 -10.01
N VAL A 244 0.48 -4.28 -10.60
CA VAL A 244 -0.26 -5.54 -10.80
C VAL A 244 -0.54 -5.74 -12.29
N THR A 245 -0.04 -6.79 -12.89
CA THR A 245 -0.23 -7.04 -14.32
C THR A 245 -0.72 -8.46 -14.60
N GLY A 246 -1.67 -8.63 -15.52
CA GLY A 246 -2.22 -9.93 -15.92
C GLY A 246 -2.02 -10.25 -17.40
N GLN A 247 -1.92 -11.54 -17.72
CA GLN A 247 -1.53 -12.03 -19.04
C GLN A 247 -2.59 -11.80 -20.13
N ASN A 248 -3.84 -12.13 -19.86
CA ASN A 248 -4.88 -12.30 -20.89
C ASN A 248 -6.29 -12.11 -20.28
N PRO A 249 -7.39 -12.20 -21.06
CA PRO A 249 -8.74 -12.02 -20.50
C PRO A 249 -9.06 -12.94 -19.31
N GLN A 250 -8.51 -14.16 -19.28
CA GLN A 250 -8.68 -15.14 -18.19
C GLN A 250 -8.04 -14.66 -16.88
N SER A 251 -7.12 -13.71 -16.94
CA SER A 251 -6.45 -13.11 -15.80
C SER A 251 -7.22 -11.92 -15.19
N ALA A 252 -8.24 -11.39 -15.87
CA ALA A 252 -8.91 -10.14 -15.49
C ALA A 252 -9.46 -10.15 -14.06
N LYS A 253 -10.22 -11.19 -13.68
CA LYS A 253 -10.74 -11.34 -12.31
C LYS A 253 -9.61 -11.35 -11.27
N ALA A 254 -8.56 -12.13 -11.50
CA ALA A 254 -7.43 -12.25 -10.58
C ALA A 254 -6.65 -10.94 -10.44
N VAL A 255 -6.56 -10.13 -11.50
CA VAL A 255 -6.01 -8.76 -11.43
C VAL A 255 -6.88 -7.89 -10.51
N GLY A 256 -8.21 -7.94 -10.63
CA GLY A 256 -9.12 -7.25 -9.72
C GLY A 256 -8.92 -7.62 -8.25
N GLU A 257 -8.79 -8.93 -7.97
CA GLU A 257 -8.53 -9.47 -6.62
C GLU A 257 -7.17 -9.00 -6.06
N ALA A 258 -6.12 -9.02 -6.89
CA ALA A 258 -4.80 -8.54 -6.53
C ALA A 258 -4.79 -7.02 -6.25
N VAL A 259 -5.47 -6.20 -7.06
CA VAL A 259 -5.64 -4.77 -6.81
C VAL A 259 -6.38 -4.53 -5.50
N ALA A 260 -7.50 -5.21 -5.26
CA ALA A 260 -8.25 -5.09 -4.01
C ALA A 260 -7.38 -5.43 -2.78
N THR A 261 -6.53 -6.45 -2.92
CA THR A 261 -5.58 -6.85 -1.87
C THR A 261 -4.53 -5.76 -1.62
N GLN A 262 -3.92 -5.21 -2.67
CA GLN A 262 -2.96 -4.11 -2.54
C GLN A 262 -3.58 -2.86 -1.91
N LEU A 263 -4.83 -2.53 -2.25
CA LEU A 263 -5.53 -1.40 -1.65
C LEU A 263 -5.84 -1.64 -0.17
N LYS A 264 -6.26 -2.85 0.24
CA LYS A 264 -6.45 -3.19 1.66
C LYS A 264 -5.16 -3.05 2.46
N TYR A 265 -4.01 -3.41 1.89
CA TYR A 265 -2.72 -3.20 2.52
C TYR A 265 -2.38 -1.73 2.74
N GLN A 266 -2.79 -0.83 1.85
CA GLN A 266 -2.63 0.61 2.03
C GLN A 266 -3.55 1.20 3.11
N GLU A 267 -4.63 0.50 3.47
CA GLU A 267 -5.53 0.91 4.55
C GLU A 267 -5.05 0.45 5.93
N THR A 268 -4.19 -0.57 5.98
CA THR A 268 -3.64 -1.11 7.21
C THR A 268 -2.91 -0.04 7.99
N VAL A 269 -3.08 -0.03 9.32
CA VAL A 269 -2.24 0.77 10.21
C VAL A 269 -1.31 -0.15 10.99
N SER A 270 -0.02 0.17 10.98
CA SER A 270 1.00 -0.47 11.83
C SER A 270 1.50 0.53 12.86
N VAL A 271 1.56 0.10 14.12
CA VAL A 271 2.00 0.94 15.22
C VAL A 271 2.95 0.18 16.15
N LEU A 272 4.05 0.85 16.49
CA LEU A 272 4.98 0.44 17.54
C LEU A 272 4.79 1.39 18.72
N THR A 273 4.47 0.87 19.90
CA THR A 273 4.35 1.68 21.12
C THR A 273 5.42 1.29 22.11
N ARG A 274 6.30 2.24 22.46
CA ARG A 274 7.33 2.09 23.50
C ARG A 274 6.81 2.55 24.85
N TYR A 275 7.11 1.80 25.88
CA TYR A 275 6.80 2.08 27.28
C TYR A 275 8.09 1.99 28.11
N ASP A 276 8.54 3.10 28.69
CA ASP A 276 9.67 3.12 29.62
C ASP A 276 9.13 3.06 31.06
N VAL A 277 9.12 1.86 31.64
CA VAL A 277 8.46 1.54 32.91
C VAL A 277 9.43 1.71 34.08
N GLU A 278 8.91 2.08 35.26
CA GLU A 278 9.69 2.00 36.50
C GLU A 278 10.08 0.55 36.85
N LYS A 279 11.29 0.35 37.37
CA LYS A 279 11.84 -0.99 37.66
C LYS A 279 10.93 -1.84 38.55
N ASN A 280 10.30 -1.22 39.55
CA ASN A 280 9.44 -1.93 40.51
C ASN A 280 8.07 -2.30 39.93
N ASN A 281 7.67 -1.72 38.79
CA ASN A 281 6.35 -1.88 38.19
C ASN A 281 6.36 -2.79 36.94
N GLN A 282 7.53 -3.29 36.52
CA GLN A 282 7.69 -4.06 35.28
C GLN A 282 6.73 -5.25 35.18
N GLN A 283 6.68 -6.12 36.20
CA GLN A 283 5.86 -7.34 36.14
C GLN A 283 4.37 -7.02 36.09
N LEU A 284 3.93 -6.01 36.84
CA LEU A 284 2.55 -5.56 36.81
C LEU A 284 2.19 -4.98 35.44
N PHE A 285 3.07 -4.17 34.86
CA PHE A 285 2.88 -3.63 33.51
C PHE A 285 2.81 -4.73 32.45
N ARG A 286 3.68 -5.75 32.53
CA ARG A 286 3.63 -6.92 31.62
C ARG A 286 2.29 -7.65 31.70
N ASN A 287 1.71 -7.79 32.90
CA ASN A 287 0.39 -8.42 33.06
C ASN A 287 -0.72 -7.57 32.40
N VAL A 288 -0.70 -6.25 32.58
CA VAL A 288 -1.66 -5.33 31.95
C VAL A 288 -1.55 -5.38 30.42
N LEU A 289 -0.32 -5.31 29.88
CA LEU A 289 -0.09 -5.45 28.44
C LEU A 289 -0.52 -6.82 27.90
N SER A 290 -0.27 -7.90 28.64
CA SER A 290 -0.71 -9.24 28.24
C SER A 290 -2.23 -9.34 28.08
N ASN A 291 -2.99 -8.70 28.98
CA ASN A 291 -4.44 -8.68 28.89
C ASN A 291 -4.91 -7.86 27.69
N TYR A 292 -4.30 -6.69 27.47
CA TYR A 292 -4.58 -5.86 26.29
C TYR A 292 -4.30 -6.61 24.99
N VAL A 293 -3.12 -7.22 24.85
CA VAL A 293 -2.74 -7.97 23.63
C VAL A 293 -3.67 -9.15 23.38
N LYS A 294 -4.08 -9.89 24.41
CA LYS A 294 -5.09 -10.95 24.27
C LYS A 294 -6.43 -10.39 23.78
N TYR A 295 -6.87 -9.27 24.34
CA TYR A 295 -8.09 -8.59 23.92
C TYR A 295 -8.01 -8.07 22.48
N ALA A 296 -6.85 -7.54 22.06
CA ALA A 296 -6.62 -7.06 20.71
C ALA A 296 -6.64 -8.19 19.68
N ASN A 297 -5.98 -9.32 19.95
CA ASN A 297 -5.88 -10.44 19.02
C ASN A 297 -7.22 -11.15 18.74
N VAL A 298 -8.21 -11.05 19.63
CA VAL A 298 -9.56 -11.62 19.37
C VAL A 298 -10.44 -10.73 18.50
N GLN A 299 -10.00 -9.50 18.19
CA GLN A 299 -10.76 -8.61 17.31
C GLN A 299 -10.64 -9.05 15.85
N LYS A 300 -11.78 -9.08 15.14
CA LYS A 300 -11.80 -9.45 13.71
C LYS A 300 -10.91 -8.54 12.87
N SER A 301 -10.85 -7.24 13.22
CA SER A 301 -10.09 -6.21 12.53
C SER A 301 -8.60 -6.17 12.90
N ASN A 302 -8.15 -6.96 13.88
CA ASN A 302 -6.75 -7.11 14.22
C ASN A 302 -6.07 -8.12 13.29
N ILE A 303 -4.92 -7.74 12.74
CA ILE A 303 -4.06 -8.62 11.95
C ILE A 303 -3.09 -9.31 12.90
N MET A 304 -2.38 -8.53 13.71
CA MET A 304 -1.45 -9.01 14.73
C MET A 304 -1.33 -7.98 15.86
N ALA A 305 -1.26 -8.45 17.11
CA ALA A 305 -0.82 -7.66 18.26
C ALA A 305 0.09 -8.50 19.14
N GLU A 306 1.26 -7.96 19.51
CA GLU A 306 2.23 -8.64 20.35
C GLU A 306 2.90 -7.67 21.32
N ALA A 307 3.35 -8.17 22.47
CA ALA A 307 4.08 -7.40 23.45
C ALA A 307 5.47 -7.99 23.72
N TYR A 308 6.42 -7.10 23.96
CA TYR A 308 7.84 -7.43 24.12
C TYR A 308 8.48 -6.63 25.25
N PHE A 309 9.55 -7.17 25.83
CA PHE A 309 10.51 -6.38 26.61
C PHE A 309 11.90 -6.50 26.00
N GLU A 310 12.73 -5.48 26.17
CA GLU A 310 14.13 -5.53 25.70
C GLU A 310 14.98 -6.40 26.64
N GLU A 311 15.74 -7.34 26.07
CA GLU A 311 16.58 -8.27 26.82
C GLU A 311 17.64 -7.53 27.68
N GLU A 312 18.30 -6.54 27.09
CA GLU A 312 19.33 -5.74 27.76
C GLU A 312 18.74 -4.71 28.75
N ASN A 313 17.50 -4.30 28.55
CA ASN A 313 16.81 -3.36 29.41
C ASN A 313 15.33 -3.74 29.63
N PRO A 314 15.04 -4.65 30.58
CA PRO A 314 13.67 -5.13 30.82
C PRO A 314 12.69 -4.07 31.35
N THR A 315 13.16 -2.83 31.63
CA THR A 315 12.27 -1.70 31.92
C THR A 315 11.58 -1.15 30.67
N VAL A 316 12.09 -1.48 29.49
CA VAL A 316 11.55 -1.04 28.22
C VAL A 316 10.64 -2.13 27.69
N LEU A 317 9.37 -1.78 27.51
CA LEU A 317 8.37 -2.65 26.91
C LEU A 317 7.89 -2.06 25.58
N TRP A 318 7.43 -2.94 24.70
CA TRP A 318 6.88 -2.59 23.40
C TRP A 318 5.54 -3.28 23.19
N THR A 319 4.59 -2.59 22.54
CA THR A 319 3.55 -3.26 21.75
C THR A 319 3.81 -3.03 20.28
N ILE A 320 3.58 -4.07 19.50
CA ILE A 320 3.72 -4.05 18.04
C ILE A 320 2.40 -4.56 17.48
N GLU A 321 1.71 -3.72 16.72
CA GLU A 321 0.32 -3.96 16.35
C GLU A 321 0.07 -3.59 14.90
N ARG A 322 -0.78 -4.39 14.24
CA ARG A 322 -1.27 -4.20 12.87
C ARG A 322 -2.77 -4.39 12.84
N TRP A 323 -3.44 -3.45 12.20
CA TRP A 323 -4.90 -3.40 12.13
C TRP A 323 -5.35 -3.11 10.72
N THR A 324 -6.48 -3.69 10.33
CA THR A 324 -7.08 -3.51 9.00
C THR A 324 -7.35 -2.04 8.64
N SER A 325 -7.54 -1.16 9.61
CA SER A 325 -7.55 0.29 9.38
C SER A 325 -7.28 1.11 10.65
N LYS A 326 -6.92 2.38 10.46
CA LYS A 326 -6.79 3.37 11.55
C LYS A 326 -8.09 3.56 12.32
N THR A 327 -9.23 3.59 11.63
CA THR A 327 -10.56 3.67 12.25
C THR A 327 -10.82 2.51 13.19
N GLU A 328 -10.44 1.29 12.80
CA GLU A 328 -10.57 0.10 13.64
C GLU A 328 -9.64 0.13 14.85
N PHE A 329 -8.39 0.56 14.66
CA PHE A 329 -7.46 0.77 15.77
C PHE A 329 -7.97 1.81 16.78
N ASP A 330 -8.48 2.95 16.31
CA ASP A 330 -8.99 4.01 17.17
C ASP A 330 -10.25 3.60 17.95
N LYS A 331 -11.07 2.70 17.40
CA LYS A 331 -12.20 2.10 18.14
C LYS A 331 -11.73 1.30 19.34
N ILE A 332 -10.66 0.52 19.17
CA ILE A 332 -10.06 -0.26 20.26
C ILE A 332 -9.44 0.64 21.33
N GLY A 333 -8.90 1.79 20.93
CA GLY A 333 -8.46 2.85 21.83
C GLY A 333 -9.55 3.40 22.76
N LYS A 334 -10.82 3.13 22.50
CA LYS A 334 -11.98 3.52 23.35
C LYS A 334 -12.50 2.39 24.24
N GLY A 335 -11.97 1.17 24.07
CA GLY A 335 -12.35 0.00 24.86
C GLY A 335 -11.81 0.03 26.29
N ASP A 336 -12.46 -0.72 27.18
CA ASP A 336 -12.14 -0.68 28.62
C ASP A 336 -10.76 -1.25 28.94
N GLU A 337 -10.30 -2.28 28.23
CA GLU A 337 -8.94 -2.81 28.39
C GLU A 337 -7.87 -1.78 27.99
N PHE A 338 -8.08 -1.02 26.91
CA PHE A 338 -7.16 0.04 26.53
C PHE A 338 -7.20 1.23 27.51
N LYS A 339 -8.37 1.58 28.04
CA LYS A 339 -8.49 2.59 29.11
C LYS A 339 -7.73 2.18 30.36
N LYS A 340 -7.84 0.91 30.78
CA LYS A 340 -7.07 0.35 31.90
C LYS A 340 -5.57 0.48 31.65
N LEU A 341 -5.10 0.06 30.47
CA LEU A 341 -3.70 0.22 30.06
C LEU A 341 -3.26 1.70 30.12
N THR A 342 -4.05 2.62 29.56
CA THR A 342 -3.72 4.04 29.50
C THR A 342 -3.68 4.68 30.90
N LEU A 343 -4.65 4.36 31.75
CA LEU A 343 -4.70 4.86 33.13
C LEU A 343 -3.51 4.34 33.95
N PHE A 344 -3.17 3.06 33.77
CA PHE A 344 -2.02 2.45 34.41
C PHE A 344 -0.70 3.08 33.92
N ALA A 345 -0.55 3.23 32.61
CA ALA A 345 0.60 3.86 31.98
C ALA A 345 0.86 5.28 32.51
N LYS A 346 -0.19 6.10 32.68
CA LYS A 346 -0.04 7.46 33.22
C LYS A 346 0.59 7.51 34.62
N LYS A 347 0.48 6.45 35.41
CA LYS A 347 0.97 6.41 36.80
C LYS A 347 2.33 5.75 36.96
N HIS A 348 2.75 4.92 36.00
CA HIS A 348 3.85 3.97 36.20
C HIS A 348 4.94 4.03 35.12
N LEU A 349 4.86 4.99 34.20
CA LEU A 349 5.90 5.25 33.22
C LEU A 349 6.82 6.40 33.66
N LYS A 350 8.11 6.25 33.33
CA LYS A 350 9.12 7.30 33.51
C LYS A 350 8.87 8.50 32.58
N GLN A 351 8.24 8.24 31.44
CA GLN A 351 7.90 9.23 30.42
C GLN A 351 6.66 8.76 29.64
N PRO A 352 5.92 9.67 28.98
CA PRO A 352 4.77 9.29 28.15
C PRO A 352 5.16 8.21 27.13
N ALA A 353 4.25 7.25 26.92
CA ALA A 353 4.46 6.19 25.93
C ALA A 353 4.67 6.81 24.54
N LYS A 354 5.68 6.33 23.82
CA LYS A 354 6.01 6.81 22.47
C LYS A 354 5.35 5.91 21.44
N LYS A 355 4.41 6.47 20.67
CA LYS A 355 3.81 5.78 19.52
C LYS A 355 4.55 6.14 18.24
N ILE A 356 4.82 5.14 17.42
CA ILE A 356 5.48 5.26 16.12
C ILE A 356 4.57 4.59 15.10
N TYR A 357 4.06 5.38 14.16
CA TYR A 357 3.28 4.86 13.04
C TYR A 357 4.21 4.50 11.90
N VAL A 358 4.03 3.32 11.35
CA VAL A 358 4.87 2.81 10.26
C VAL A 358 4.01 2.25 9.14
N LYS A 359 4.54 2.32 7.92
CA LYS A 359 3.99 1.70 6.72
C LYS A 359 4.80 0.45 6.39
N ASP A 360 4.15 -0.71 6.42
CA ASP A 360 4.76 -1.96 6.00
C ASP A 360 4.98 -1.91 4.47
N LEU A 361 6.22 -2.05 4.00
CA LEU A 361 6.54 -1.91 2.56
C LEU A 361 6.18 -3.17 1.75
N GLU A 362 6.24 -4.33 2.40
CA GLU A 362 5.78 -5.63 1.89
C GLU A 362 5.00 -6.33 3.00
N PRO A 363 3.75 -5.96 3.23
CA PRO A 363 2.98 -6.44 4.38
C PRO A 363 2.74 -7.95 4.29
N LEU A 364 2.93 -8.62 5.42
CA LEU A 364 2.54 -10.02 5.60
C LEU A 364 1.03 -10.13 5.83
N SER A 365 0.43 -11.19 5.30
CA SER A 365 -0.94 -11.60 5.61
C SER A 365 -1.09 -11.97 7.08
N LYS A 366 -2.35 -12.06 7.55
CA LYS A 366 -2.64 -12.50 8.92
C LYS A 366 -2.07 -13.91 9.16
N GLU A 367 -2.25 -14.81 8.21
CA GLU A 367 -1.78 -16.19 8.29
C GLU A 367 -0.24 -16.26 8.39
N GLU A 368 0.47 -15.43 7.62
CA GLU A 368 1.92 -15.30 7.72
C GLU A 368 2.36 -14.72 9.07
N TRP A 369 1.69 -13.68 9.57
CA TRP A 369 1.98 -13.12 10.89
C TRP A 369 1.84 -14.15 12.02
N HIS A 370 0.89 -15.07 11.90
CA HIS A 370 0.57 -16.10 12.89
C HIS A 370 1.27 -17.45 12.64
N ARG A 371 2.29 -17.49 11.77
CA ARG A 371 3.13 -18.68 11.59
C ARG A 371 3.75 -19.08 12.93
N LYS A 372 3.42 -20.29 13.41
CA LYS A 372 3.89 -20.79 14.71
C LYS A 372 5.31 -21.33 14.61
N ALA A 373 6.09 -21.07 15.65
CA ALA A 373 7.32 -21.79 15.91
C ALA A 373 7.00 -23.25 16.31
N ASN A 374 7.93 -24.16 16.07
CA ASN A 374 7.83 -25.55 16.53
C ASN A 374 7.97 -25.61 18.05
N THR A 375 7.50 -26.70 18.66
CA THR A 375 7.52 -26.89 20.13
C THR A 375 8.92 -26.79 20.76
N ASN A 376 9.96 -27.15 19.99
CA ASN A 376 11.36 -27.12 20.45
C ASN A 376 12.07 -25.80 20.15
N ASP A 377 11.43 -24.89 19.40
CA ASP A 377 12.02 -23.61 19.03
C ASP A 377 12.10 -22.70 20.26
N ARG A 378 13.08 -21.81 20.27
CA ARG A 378 13.25 -20.76 21.28
C ARG A 378 13.31 -19.42 20.54
N PRO A 379 12.14 -18.90 20.09
CA PRO A 379 12.14 -17.79 19.15
C PRO A 379 12.83 -16.57 19.72
N ILE A 380 13.61 -15.92 18.86
CA ILE A 380 14.21 -14.62 19.13
C ILE A 380 13.59 -13.59 18.20
N THR A 381 13.39 -12.38 18.70
CA THR A 381 12.86 -11.27 17.91
C THR A 381 13.89 -10.15 17.91
N ILE A 382 14.29 -9.73 16.72
CA ILE A 382 15.20 -8.61 16.50
C ILE A 382 14.37 -7.47 15.91
N MET A 383 14.51 -6.29 16.52
CA MET A 383 13.97 -5.05 15.97
C MET A 383 15.12 -4.09 15.73
N LEU A 384 15.32 -3.68 14.48
CA LEU A 384 16.41 -2.78 14.09
C LEU A 384 15.85 -1.47 13.56
N PHE A 385 16.12 -0.37 14.25
CA PHE A 385 15.83 0.97 13.75
C PHE A 385 16.97 1.47 12.87
N VAL A 386 16.63 1.94 11.68
CA VAL A 386 17.57 2.44 10.68
C VAL A 386 17.20 3.86 10.28
N GLU A 387 18.16 4.78 10.33
CA GLU A 387 18.01 6.14 9.83
C GLU A 387 18.97 6.36 8.67
N SER A 388 18.43 6.38 7.46
CA SER A 388 19.17 6.56 6.20
C SER A 388 19.72 7.98 6.07
N LYS A 389 20.85 8.13 5.39
CA LYS A 389 21.31 9.44 4.94
C LYS A 389 20.28 10.00 3.92
N PRO A 390 20.04 11.32 3.91
CA PRO A 390 19.11 11.90 2.93
C PRO A 390 19.53 11.56 1.50
N GLY A 391 18.58 11.11 0.68
CA GLY A 391 18.78 10.73 -0.71
C GLY A 391 19.17 9.26 -0.91
N THR A 392 19.37 8.47 0.15
CA THR A 392 19.68 7.03 0.05
C THR A 392 18.48 6.14 0.37
N GLU A 393 17.38 6.70 0.85
CA GLU A 393 16.18 5.95 1.28
C GLU A 393 15.58 5.06 0.18
N ASN A 394 15.59 5.48 -1.08
CA ASN A 394 15.08 4.65 -2.18
C ASN A 394 15.99 3.46 -2.45
N ASN A 395 17.32 3.64 -2.36
CA ASN A 395 18.27 2.54 -2.47
C ASN A 395 18.03 1.51 -1.34
N PHE A 396 17.73 1.96 -0.12
CA PHE A 396 17.38 1.05 0.98
C PHE A 396 16.18 0.17 0.64
N LYS A 397 15.09 0.78 0.14
CA LYS A 397 13.87 0.07 -0.25
C LYS A 397 14.15 -0.90 -1.39
N GLU A 398 14.89 -0.49 -2.41
CA GLU A 398 15.26 -1.34 -3.56
C GLU A 398 16.11 -2.54 -3.13
N VAL A 399 17.13 -2.31 -2.30
CA VAL A 399 18.00 -3.38 -1.76
C VAL A 399 17.19 -4.38 -0.95
N TYR A 400 16.36 -3.92 0.01
CA TYR A 400 15.55 -4.83 0.81
C TYR A 400 14.52 -5.58 -0.02
N HIS A 401 13.85 -4.90 -0.94
CA HIS A 401 12.87 -5.53 -1.83
C HIS A 401 13.49 -6.68 -2.65
N ALA A 402 14.71 -6.49 -3.14
CA ALA A 402 15.41 -7.50 -3.94
C ALA A 402 15.81 -8.75 -3.13
N VAL A 403 15.98 -8.64 -1.81
CA VAL A 403 16.44 -9.74 -0.94
C VAL A 403 15.35 -10.30 -0.01
N MET A 404 14.22 -9.61 0.12
CA MET A 404 13.11 -9.98 1.01
C MET A 404 12.57 -11.40 0.74
N PRO A 405 12.36 -11.84 -0.52
CA PRO A 405 11.93 -13.21 -0.78
C PRO A 405 12.92 -14.24 -0.23
N GLN A 406 14.22 -14.02 -0.41
CA GLN A 406 15.28 -14.90 0.08
C GLN A 406 15.29 -14.95 1.61
N PHE A 407 15.14 -13.81 2.28
CA PHE A 407 15.06 -13.76 3.75
C PHE A 407 13.83 -14.50 4.28
N ARG A 408 12.67 -14.31 3.65
CA ARG A 408 11.42 -14.96 4.08
C ARG A 408 11.40 -16.47 3.83
N SER A 409 12.18 -16.94 2.87
CA SER A 409 12.36 -18.37 2.58
C SER A 409 13.56 -18.98 3.30
N GLU A 410 14.32 -18.20 4.06
CA GLU A 410 15.51 -18.66 4.76
C GLU A 410 15.16 -19.66 5.88
N PRO A 411 15.87 -20.81 5.98
CA PRO A 411 15.62 -21.78 7.03
C PRO A 411 15.77 -21.17 8.43
N GLY A 412 14.68 -21.19 9.20
CA GLY A 412 14.65 -20.70 10.58
C GLY A 412 14.16 -19.26 10.73
N VAL A 413 13.90 -18.54 9.64
CA VAL A 413 13.11 -17.30 9.68
C VAL A 413 11.63 -17.66 9.86
N ILE A 414 11.03 -17.12 10.92
CA ILE A 414 9.58 -17.21 11.16
C ILE A 414 8.90 -16.12 10.32
N ASN A 415 9.23 -14.85 10.63
CA ASN A 415 8.70 -13.66 9.96
C ASN A 415 9.81 -12.64 9.73
N TYR A 416 9.71 -11.89 8.63
CA TYR A 416 10.60 -10.77 8.34
C TYR A 416 9.80 -9.63 7.71
N GLN A 417 9.76 -8.48 8.40
CA GLN A 417 9.01 -7.30 7.96
C GLN A 417 9.91 -6.07 7.97
N LEU A 418 9.95 -5.36 6.85
CA LEU A 418 10.48 -4.00 6.76
C LEU A 418 9.34 -2.98 6.76
N SER A 419 9.48 -1.93 7.58
CA SER A 419 8.51 -0.83 7.64
C SER A 419 9.21 0.52 7.54
N GLU A 420 8.57 1.49 6.90
CA GLU A 420 8.99 2.89 6.81
C GLU A 420 8.19 3.73 7.83
N PHE A 421 8.78 4.75 8.42
CA PHE A 421 8.06 5.65 9.32
C PHE A 421 7.09 6.55 8.53
N GLU A 422 5.86 6.72 9.00
CA GLU A 422 4.88 7.57 8.31
C GLU A 422 5.26 9.06 8.33
N ASP A 423 6.02 9.50 9.34
CA ASP A 423 6.40 10.90 9.54
C ASP A 423 7.80 11.25 9.00
N ASP A 424 8.58 10.26 8.57
CA ASP A 424 9.96 10.46 8.12
C ASP A 424 10.39 9.32 7.18
N SER A 425 10.41 9.60 5.87
CA SER A 425 10.80 8.63 4.83
C SER A 425 12.27 8.20 4.88
N THR A 426 13.10 8.82 5.72
CA THR A 426 14.49 8.40 5.95
C THR A 426 14.61 7.36 7.07
N LYS A 427 13.53 7.11 7.82
CA LYS A 427 13.52 6.19 8.96
C LYS A 427 12.78 4.90 8.64
N PHE A 428 13.40 3.81 9.06
CA PHE A 428 12.91 2.46 8.85
C PHE A 428 13.03 1.64 10.11
N VAL A 429 12.27 0.57 10.16
CA VAL A 429 12.36 -0.45 11.20
C VAL A 429 12.17 -1.83 10.57
N THR A 430 13.12 -2.72 10.83
CA THR A 430 12.91 -4.15 10.56
C THR A 430 12.39 -4.82 11.81
N TYR A 431 11.56 -5.84 11.59
CA TYR A 431 10.99 -6.69 12.60
C TYR A 431 11.17 -8.14 12.16
N GLU A 432 12.08 -8.83 12.83
CA GLU A 432 12.66 -10.08 12.37
C GLU A 432 12.49 -11.14 13.47
N LYS A 433 11.83 -12.24 13.14
CA LYS A 433 11.65 -13.36 14.05
C LYS A 433 12.39 -14.57 13.53
N PHE A 434 13.26 -15.12 14.36
CA PHE A 434 13.97 -16.36 14.09
C PHE A 434 13.55 -17.43 15.08
N ARG A 435 13.61 -18.69 14.68
CA ARG A 435 13.24 -19.83 15.54
C ARG A 435 14.16 -20.00 16.75
N ASP A 436 15.41 -19.56 16.64
CA ASP A 436 16.46 -19.67 17.66
C ASP A 436 17.65 -18.76 17.32
N GLU A 437 18.63 -18.69 18.24
CA GLU A 437 19.87 -17.93 18.05
C GLU A 437 20.69 -18.43 16.85
N ASN A 438 20.70 -19.73 16.57
CA ASN A 438 21.49 -20.28 15.47
C ASN A 438 20.96 -19.80 14.12
N ALA A 439 19.64 -19.70 13.96
CA ALA A 439 19.01 -19.15 12.77
C ALA A 439 19.38 -17.67 12.56
N PHE A 440 19.41 -16.86 13.61
CA PHE A 440 19.87 -15.46 13.49
C PHE A 440 21.36 -15.36 13.15
N GLN A 441 22.22 -16.19 13.77
CA GLN A 441 23.64 -16.23 13.43
C GLN A 441 23.90 -16.72 12.00
N TYR A 442 23.03 -17.58 11.47
CA TYR A 442 23.04 -17.98 10.07
C TYR A 442 22.63 -16.81 9.16
N HIS A 443 21.55 -16.10 9.49
CA HIS A 443 21.09 -14.92 8.74
C HIS A 443 22.20 -13.87 8.55
N LEU A 444 22.96 -13.58 9.60
CA LEU A 444 24.10 -12.64 9.54
C LEU A 444 25.24 -13.08 8.60
N LYS A 445 25.26 -14.35 8.19
CA LYS A 445 26.24 -14.94 7.27
C LYS A 445 25.61 -15.35 5.93
N PHE A 446 24.31 -15.15 5.77
CA PHE A 446 23.56 -15.57 4.61
C PHE A 446 23.93 -14.66 3.42
N PRO A 447 24.47 -15.17 2.29
CA PRO A 447 25.00 -14.31 1.23
C PRO A 447 24.06 -13.19 0.72
N PRO A 448 22.74 -13.40 0.61
CA PRO A 448 21.80 -12.33 0.28
C PRO A 448 21.76 -11.14 1.26
N ILE A 449 22.29 -11.26 2.48
CA ILE A 449 22.38 -10.13 3.42
C ILE A 449 23.48 -9.12 3.05
N LEU A 450 24.45 -9.50 2.21
CA LEU A 450 25.62 -8.66 1.93
C LEU A 450 25.27 -7.25 1.41
N PRO A 451 24.35 -7.07 0.43
CA PRO A 451 23.96 -5.74 -0.03
C PRO A 451 23.29 -4.90 1.08
N VAL A 452 22.54 -5.57 1.97
CA VAL A 452 21.92 -4.91 3.14
C VAL A 452 23.00 -4.45 4.12
N LEU A 453 23.97 -5.31 4.46
CA LEU A 453 25.08 -4.95 5.35
C LEU A 453 25.94 -3.84 4.75
N GLU A 454 26.20 -3.86 3.45
CA GLU A 454 26.92 -2.80 2.75
C GLU A 454 26.18 -1.46 2.88
N TYR A 455 24.86 -1.45 2.64
CA TYR A 455 24.05 -0.26 2.86
C TYR A 455 24.12 0.22 4.31
N LEU A 456 23.91 -0.68 5.28
CA LEU A 456 23.91 -0.35 6.70
C LEU A 456 25.27 0.22 7.16
N ASN A 457 26.39 -0.24 6.58
CA ASN A 457 27.72 0.27 6.93
C ASN A 457 28.11 1.58 6.23
N THR A 458 27.43 1.96 5.16
CA THR A 458 27.84 3.13 4.33
C THR A 458 26.83 4.27 4.33
N SER A 459 25.53 3.96 4.47
CA SER A 459 24.44 4.84 4.04
C SER A 459 23.46 5.22 5.15
N ILE A 460 23.77 4.94 6.41
CA ILE A 460 22.98 5.37 7.58
C ILE A 460 23.64 6.55 8.31
N LYS A 461 22.85 7.33 9.05
CA LYS A 461 23.34 8.53 9.75
C LYS A 461 24.24 8.21 10.96
N LYS A 462 23.94 7.14 11.70
CA LYS A 462 24.66 6.77 12.92
C LYS A 462 25.26 5.38 12.79
N GLN A 463 26.59 5.31 12.90
CA GLN A 463 27.33 4.06 12.97
C GLN A 463 27.72 3.74 14.42
N PRO A 464 27.91 2.45 14.76
CA PRO A 464 27.63 1.28 13.93
C PRO A 464 26.11 0.96 13.91
N PHE A 465 25.59 0.29 12.88
CA PHE A 465 24.13 0.01 12.78
C PHE A 465 23.60 -0.82 13.97
N GLN A 466 24.46 -1.61 14.62
CA GLN A 466 24.15 -2.39 15.82
C GLN A 466 23.64 -1.52 16.97
N ALA A 467 23.96 -0.22 16.99
CA ALA A 467 23.42 0.72 17.98
C ALA A 467 21.89 0.92 17.86
N GLY A 468 21.29 0.56 16.73
CA GLY A 468 19.84 0.57 16.51
C GLY A 468 19.17 -0.79 16.75
N LEU A 469 19.92 -1.82 17.15
CA LEU A 469 19.42 -3.19 17.32
C LEU A 469 18.83 -3.38 18.72
N HIS A 470 17.62 -3.92 18.77
CA HIS A 470 16.92 -4.26 20.00
C HIS A 470 16.57 -5.76 20.00
N ARG A 471 17.10 -6.50 20.96
CA ARG A 471 16.72 -7.91 21.21
C ARG A 471 15.47 -7.94 22.08
N LEU A 472 14.40 -8.51 21.54
CA LEU A 472 13.07 -8.48 22.14
C LEU A 472 12.65 -9.87 22.62
N VAL A 473 12.10 -9.93 23.83
CA VAL A 473 11.52 -11.13 24.42
C VAL A 473 10.01 -10.99 24.47
N ALA A 474 9.31 -11.88 23.75
CA ALA A 474 7.85 -11.86 23.64
C ALA A 474 7.15 -12.24 24.95
N PHE A 475 6.02 -11.59 25.25
CA PHE A 475 5.12 -12.02 26.32
C PHE A 475 3.64 -11.67 26.01
N PRO A 476 2.67 -12.39 26.61
CA PRO A 476 2.83 -13.60 27.42
C PRO A 476 3.40 -14.74 26.58
N SER A 477 4.17 -15.65 27.19
CA SER A 477 4.80 -16.74 26.44
C SER A 477 3.76 -17.46 25.58
N GLN A 478 4.03 -17.58 24.27
CA GLN A 478 3.16 -18.33 23.36
C GLN A 478 3.12 -19.83 23.70
N THR A 479 4.03 -20.30 24.56
CA THR A 479 4.05 -21.68 25.09
C THR A 479 3.16 -21.85 26.31
N LYS A 480 1.83 -21.80 26.14
CA LYS A 480 0.87 -22.50 27.04
C LYS A 480 -0.42 -22.86 26.30
N LYS A 481 -0.46 -24.07 25.73
CA LYS A 481 -1.41 -25.13 26.11
C LYS A 481 -0.91 -26.47 25.59
#